data_AF-A0A967RXQ6-F1
#
_entry.id   AF-A0A967RXQ6-F1
#
_cell.length_a   1.000
_cell.length_b   1.000
_cell.length_c   1.000
_cell.angle_alpha   90.00
_cell.angle_beta   90.00
_cell.angle_gamma   90.00
#
_symmetry.space_group_name_H-M   'P 1'
#
loop_
_entity.id
_entity.type
_entity.pdbx_description
1 polymer ?
#
loop_
_entity_poly.entity_id
_entity_poly.type
_entity_poly.pdbx_seq_one_letter_code
_entity_poly.pdbx_strand_id
1 'polypeptide(L)' 'MVGLAGSLDDTDVFGGTARDLLAQLAHGVTLEESLLNVFGKAAGPTRGRDGETYFGVLDKGTLAVGADVSD' A
#
# COMPACT_ATOMS: atom_id res chain seq x y z
N MET A 1 7.23 -4.59 -7.17
CA MET A 1 8.48 -5.28 -6.76
C MET A 1 8.20 -6.62 -6.08
N VAL A 2 7.94 -7.72 -6.81
CA VAL A 2 7.55 -9.01 -6.15
C VAL A 2 8.76 -9.79 -5.62
N GLY A 3 9.88 -9.80 -6.34
CA GLY A 3 11.08 -10.53 -5.90
C GLY A 3 11.66 -10.00 -4.58
N LEU A 4 11.64 -8.67 -4.39
CA LEU A 4 12.03 -8.03 -3.12
C LEU A 4 11.05 -8.38 -2.00
N ALA A 5 9.74 -8.20 -2.23
CA ALA A 5 8.72 -8.47 -1.23
C ALA A 5 8.76 -9.93 -0.74
N GLY A 6 9.04 -10.88 -1.64
CA GLY A 6 9.20 -12.29 -1.28
C GLY A 6 10.46 -12.63 -0.49
N SER A 7 11.40 -11.69 -0.31
CA SER A 7 12.60 -11.88 0.51
C SER A 7 12.56 -11.13 1.84
N LEU A 8 11.48 -10.41 2.14
CA LEU A 8 11.29 -9.69 3.39
C LEU A 8 10.75 -10.64 4.47
N ASP A 9 11.18 -10.44 5.71
CA ASP A 9 10.58 -11.10 6.87
C ASP A 9 9.25 -10.42 7.23
N ASP A 10 8.37 -11.13 7.94
CA ASP A 10 7.05 -10.60 8.35
C ASP A 10 7.15 -9.34 9.24
N THR A 11 8.32 -9.08 9.83
CA THR A 11 8.59 -7.89 10.66
C THR A 11 9.15 -6.71 9.87
N ASP A 12 9.51 -6.91 8.60
CA ASP A 12 10.06 -5.85 7.76
C ASP A 12 8.96 -4.92 7.26
N VAL A 13 9.32 -3.64 7.09
CA VAL A 13 8.42 -2.62 6.55
C VAL A 13 8.85 -2.23 5.15
N PHE A 14 7.91 -2.29 4.22
CA PHE A 14 8.07 -1.91 2.83
C PHE A 14 7.45 -0.54 2.56
N GLY A 15 8.28 0.43 2.17
CA GLY A 15 7.85 1.73 1.65
C GLY A 15 7.69 1.69 0.14
N GLY A 16 6.48 1.39 -0.33
CA GLY A 16 6.21 1.20 -1.76
C GLY A 16 6.08 2.50 -2.55
N THR A 17 6.30 2.42 -3.86
CA THR A 17 6.05 3.50 -4.82
C THR A 17 4.81 3.22 -5.67
N ALA A 18 4.46 4.12 -6.59
CA ALA A 18 3.27 4.03 -7.45
C ALA A 18 3.09 2.73 -8.27
N ARG A 19 4.10 1.86 -8.34
CA ARG A 19 4.07 0.59 -9.11
C ARG A 19 4.18 -0.67 -8.25
N ASP A 20 3.97 -0.55 -6.95
CA ASP A 20 4.22 -1.65 -6.01
C ASP A 20 2.97 -2.33 -5.43
N LEU A 21 1.82 -2.22 -6.11
CA LEU A 21 0.60 -2.92 -5.72
C LEU A 21 0.83 -4.43 -5.50
N LEU A 22 1.58 -5.10 -6.38
CA LEU A 22 1.87 -6.53 -6.22
C LEU A 22 2.71 -6.84 -4.97
N ALA A 23 3.55 -5.90 -4.50
CA ALA A 23 4.27 -6.05 -3.25
C ALA A 23 3.32 -5.93 -2.06
N GLN A 24 2.37 -4.98 -2.10
CA GLN A 24 1.32 -4.88 -1.09
C GLN A 24 0.50 -6.17 -0.97
N LEU A 25 0.12 -6.74 -2.11
CA LEU A 25 -0.62 -8.01 -2.13
C LEU A 25 0.21 -9.17 -1.54
N ALA A 26 1.53 -9.20 -1.79
CA ALA A 26 2.43 -10.19 -1.21
C ALA A 26 2.53 -10.09 0.33
N HIS A 27 2.36 -8.88 0.88
CA HIS A 27 2.29 -8.61 2.32
C HIS A 27 0.86 -8.74 2.91
N GLY A 28 -0.09 -9.31 2.17
CA GLY A 28 -1.43 -9.62 2.68
C GLY A 28 -2.44 -8.48 2.61
N VAL A 29 -2.11 -7.37 1.95
CA VAL A 29 -3.14 -6.39 1.55
C VAL A 29 -4.09 -7.08 0.57
N THR A 30 -5.39 -6.95 0.78
CA THR A 30 -6.38 -7.65 -0.04
C THR A 30 -6.72 -6.87 -1.30
N LEU A 31 -7.27 -7.56 -2.30
CA LEU A 31 -7.83 -6.90 -3.48
C LEU A 31 -8.99 -5.96 -3.10
N GLU A 32 -9.81 -6.35 -2.11
CA GLU A 32 -10.89 -5.49 -1.62
C GLU A 32 -10.36 -4.20 -1.01
N GLU A 33 -9.39 -4.28 -0.10
CA GLU A 33 -8.76 -3.09 0.51
C GLU A 33 -8.14 -2.18 -0.55
N SER A 34 -7.47 -2.78 -1.54
CA SER A 34 -6.86 -2.07 -2.65
C SER A 34 -7.89 -1.33 -3.48
N LEU A 35 -8.98 -1.99 -3.87
CA LEU A 35 -10.04 -1.38 -4.68
C LEU A 35 -10.81 -0.33 -3.88
N LEU A 36 -11.11 -0.58 -2.61
CA LEU A 36 -11.74 0.41 -1.73
C LEU A 36 -10.88 1.66 -1.58
N ASN A 37 -9.55 1.52 -1.51
CA ASN A 37 -8.65 2.67 -1.49
C ASN A 37 -8.69 3.44 -2.82
N VAL A 38 -8.51 2.73 -3.94
CA VAL A 38 -8.50 3.32 -5.30
C VAL A 38 -9.81 4.07 -5.59
N PHE A 39 -10.95 3.53 -5.16
CA PHE A 39 -12.25 4.19 -5.33
C PHE A 39 -12.59 5.20 -4.22
N GLY A 40 -11.63 5.55 -3.36
CA GLY A 40 -11.80 6.58 -2.32
C GLY A 40 -12.92 6.27 -1.32
N LYS A 41 -13.19 4.99 -1.04
CA LYS A 41 -14.30 4.59 -0.17
C LYS A 41 -13.94 4.83 1.30
N ALA A 42 -14.95 5.19 2.09
CA ALA A 42 -14.81 5.37 3.53
C ALA A 42 -14.34 4.10 4.26
N ALA A 43 -14.70 2.93 3.75
CA ALA A 43 -14.26 1.63 4.24
C ALA A 43 -12.83 1.25 3.80
N GLY A 44 -12.21 2.01 2.90
CA GLY A 44 -10.85 1.75 2.45
C GLY A 44 -9.81 2.13 3.52
N PRO A 45 -8.56 1.63 3.41
CA PRO A 45 -7.48 1.86 4.36
C PRO A 45 -7.25 3.35 4.71
N THR A 46 -7.31 4.23 3.72
CA THR A 46 -7.12 5.68 3.94
C THR A 46 -8.42 6.41 4.26
N ARG A 47 -9.57 5.72 4.25
CA ARG A 47 -10.91 6.30 4.44
C ARG A 47 -11.23 7.43 3.44
N GLY A 48 -10.77 7.27 2.20
CA GLY A 48 -11.02 8.21 1.10
C GLY A 48 -10.11 9.43 1.04
N ARG A 49 -8.99 9.44 1.78
CA ARG A 49 -8.05 10.59 1.82
C ARG A 49 -6.95 10.54 0.77
N ASP A 50 -6.77 9.40 0.10
CA ASP A 50 -5.65 9.16 -0.81
C ASP A 50 -6.15 8.86 -2.23
N GLY A 51 -6.77 7.70 -2.46
CA GLY A 51 -7.26 7.32 -3.80
C GLY A 51 -6.24 6.58 -4.66
N GLU A 52 -5.04 6.33 -4.12
CA GLU A 52 -3.92 5.75 -4.87
C GLU A 52 -3.74 4.24 -4.62
N THR A 53 -2.82 3.61 -5.36
CA THR A 53 -2.45 2.19 -5.23
C THR A 53 -1.26 1.94 -4.30
N TYR A 54 -0.61 3.00 -3.79
CA TYR A 54 0.60 2.96 -2.97
C TYR A 54 0.36 3.51 -1.54
N PHE A 55 -0.82 3.19 -1.00
CA PHE A 55 -1.22 3.47 0.37
C PHE A 55 -0.51 2.55 1.38
N GLY A 56 -0.54 2.93 2.66
CA GLY A 56 0.04 2.15 3.75
C GLY A 56 -1.01 1.43 4.58
N VAL A 57 -0.70 0.18 4.94
CA VAL A 57 -1.44 -0.68 5.87
C VAL A 57 -0.41 -1.21 6.88
N LEU A 58 -0.20 -0.45 7.95
CA LEU A 58 0.96 -0.62 8.84
C LEU A 58 1.00 -1.97 9.55
N ASP A 59 -0.16 -2.52 9.91
CA ASP A 59 -0.31 -3.86 10.49
C ASP A 59 0.10 -4.98 9.52
N LYS A 60 0.25 -4.66 8.23
CA LYS A 60 0.74 -5.56 7.17
C LYS A 60 2.13 -5.18 6.67
N GLY A 61 2.84 -4.31 7.39
CA GLY A 61 4.20 -3.92 7.03
C GLY A 61 4.30 -3.05 5.77
N THR A 62 3.22 -2.40 5.32
CA THR A 62 3.29 -1.46 4.19
C THR A 62 3.16 -0.01 4.66
N LEU A 63 4.01 0.87 4.12
CA LEU A 63 4.00 2.30 4.40
C LEU A 63 3.67 3.10 3.13
N ALA A 64 2.80 4.10 3.28
CA ALA A 64 2.53 5.04 2.21
C ALA A 64 3.74 5.95 2.00
N VAL A 65 4.25 5.99 0.78
CA VAL A 65 5.25 7.00 0.38
C VAL A 65 4.50 8.02 -0.47
N GLY A 66 4.17 9.17 0.14
CA GLY A 66 3.47 10.25 -0.55
C GLY A 66 4.31 10.81 -1.69
N ALA A 67 3.65 11.29 -2.75
CA ALA A 67 4.30 12.14 -3.73
C ALA A 67 4.74 13.45 -3.05
N ASP A 68 5.96 13.91 -3.32
CA ASP A 68 6.42 15.23 -2.87
C ASP A 68 5.40 16.30 -3.27
N VAL A 69 4.94 17.06 -2.29
CA VAL A 69 4.21 18.32 -2.54
C VAL A 69 5.28 19.40 -2.52
N SER A 70 5.87 19.68 -3.69
CA SER A 70 6.64 20.90 -3.87
C SER A 70 5.66 22.07 -3.95
N ASP A 71 5.69 22.95 -2.95
CA ASP A 71 5.06 24.29 -2.99
C ASP A 71 5.68 25.17 -4.10
#